data_AF-A0A3B8YTV0-F1
#
_entry.id   AF-A0A3B8YTV0-F1
#
_cell.length_a   1.000
_cell.length_b   1.000
_cell.length_c   1.000
_cell.angle_alpha   90.00
_cell.angle_beta   90.00
_cell.angle_gamma   90.00
#
_symmetry.space_group_name_H-M   'P 1'
#
loop_
_entity.id
_entity.type
_entity.pdbx_description
1 polymer ?
#
loop_
_entity_poly.entity_id
_entity_poly.type
_entity_poly.pdbx_seq_one_letter_code
_entity_poly.pdbx_strand_id
1 'polypeptide(L)'
;MLALATLLVGLALILDQRDIAVSGTDTLLQVPPSAVTSIRIERPGESLLLRKEASIWKIVEPIDAFADTARVEVLLETLANPGELRPIELADENEAAFGLDPPLATLRLATIHQELASIRLGRKTPLGERAYLQRGDGSKTLVASSDIPFAANRGFEDLRRRQVFTEALDPTAIQLRRTGLPEIVLRATGQDWQMLKPYSAKASTSSVKLWIRAVRGLEAKSFFDEPAAADLAAYGFAPAPLEIVWKSAGRTHRIWVGGPNLRAGDDEIWIRTDQFPTLYSVPRSEVAAIDLTPETIRDKSLIRLSPVDIEKLTLSQRSEPDILLERRGDQWLANKARAETIRVESYLAMTLALAGAQTLSTAGGAEHFGLDQPDIVVTFSGKDGETLARFLIASFGEAEVINREGSALVYTITSEQRRALEKSVADFR
;
A
#
# COMPACT_ATOMS: atom_id res chain seq x y z
N MET A 1 24.38 73.34 -37.67
CA MET A 1 25.62 73.30 -36.86
C MET A 1 25.21 73.08 -35.41
N LEU A 2 25.54 71.89 -34.88
CA LEU A 2 25.23 71.40 -33.54
C LEU A 2 26.26 71.93 -32.52
N ALA A 3 25.80 72.48 -31.40
CA ALA A 3 26.48 72.41 -30.10
C ALA A 3 25.51 72.92 -29.01
N LEU A 4 25.60 72.32 -27.82
CA LEU A 4 24.97 72.73 -26.55
C LEU A 4 23.58 72.14 -26.21
N ALA A 5 23.55 70.84 -25.93
CA ALA A 5 22.56 70.23 -25.03
C ALA A 5 23.17 68.97 -24.39
N THR A 6 24.22 69.13 -23.58
CA THR A 6 24.81 68.08 -22.75
C THR A 6 24.65 68.48 -21.28
N LEU A 7 23.48 68.21 -20.71
CA LEU A 7 23.29 68.06 -19.26
C LEU A 7 21.96 67.35 -18.93
N LEU A 8 21.67 66.25 -19.62
CA LEU A 8 20.60 65.31 -19.30
C LEU A 8 21.19 63.92 -19.48
N VAL A 9 21.77 63.35 -18.42
CA VAL A 9 22.04 61.93 -18.07
C VAL A 9 23.10 61.95 -16.96
N GLY A 10 22.80 62.65 -15.86
CA GLY A 10 23.73 62.87 -14.76
C GLY A 10 23.02 62.99 -13.41
N LEU A 11 21.96 62.19 -13.19
CA LEU A 11 21.29 62.07 -11.90
C LEU A 11 20.55 60.73 -11.77
N ALA A 12 21.22 59.64 -12.16
CA ALA A 12 20.67 58.28 -12.04
C ALA A 12 21.71 57.22 -11.63
N LEU A 13 22.93 57.62 -11.21
CA LEU A 13 24.00 56.69 -10.84
C LEU A 13 24.79 57.18 -9.62
N ILE A 14 24.10 57.44 -8.52
CA ILE A 14 24.67 57.26 -7.17
C ILE A 14 23.62 56.50 -6.36
N LEU A 15 23.43 55.23 -6.75
CA LEU A 15 22.98 54.21 -5.81
C LEU A 15 24.20 53.93 -4.93
N ASP A 16 24.25 54.66 -3.82
CA ASP A 16 25.12 54.39 -2.69
C ASP A 16 24.91 52.92 -2.29
N GLN A 17 25.93 52.11 -2.58
CA GLN A 17 26.11 50.78 -2.01
C GLN A 17 26.27 50.95 -0.50
N ARG A 18 25.16 51.13 0.20
CA ARG A 18 25.08 50.74 1.59
C ARG A 18 24.67 49.29 1.59
N ASP A 19 25.64 48.45 1.93
CA ASP A 19 25.42 47.09 2.41
C ASP A 19 24.21 47.11 3.37
N ILE A 20 23.04 46.75 2.86
CA ILE A 20 21.98 46.23 3.70
C ILE A 20 22.50 44.86 4.11
N ALA A 21 23.24 44.85 5.20
CA ALA A 21 23.53 43.64 5.93
C ALA A 21 22.20 42.90 6.10
N VAL A 22 22.06 41.76 5.41
CA VAL A 22 21.04 40.75 5.66
C VAL A 22 21.29 40.24 7.07
N SER A 23 20.79 40.98 8.06
CA SER A 23 20.95 40.69 9.47
C SER A 23 20.01 39.55 9.81
N GLY A 24 20.55 38.33 9.89
CA GLY A 24 19.97 37.14 10.52
C GLY A 24 18.61 36.71 9.95
N THR A 25 18.51 35.53 9.34
CA THR A 25 17.22 34.91 9.07
C THR A 25 16.48 34.69 10.39
N ASP A 26 15.58 35.60 10.72
CA ASP A 26 14.65 35.46 11.84
C ASP A 26 13.79 34.24 11.52
N THR A 27 14.05 33.13 12.21
CA THR A 27 13.36 31.84 12.02
C THR A 27 12.46 31.59 13.22
N LEU A 28 11.30 30.94 12.99
CA LEU A 28 10.41 30.56 14.09
C LEU A 28 10.91 29.30 14.79
N LEU A 29 11.47 28.36 14.04
CA LEU A 29 12.11 27.16 14.56
C LEU A 29 13.63 27.31 14.55
N GLN A 30 14.24 27.40 15.73
CA GLN A 30 15.69 27.58 15.90
C GLN A 30 16.49 26.26 15.83
N VAL A 31 15.83 25.17 15.44
CA VAL A 31 16.41 23.83 15.28
C VAL A 31 15.93 23.23 13.96
N PRO A 32 16.64 22.26 13.37
CA PRO A 32 16.11 21.57 12.20
C PRO A 32 14.80 20.82 12.56
N PRO A 33 13.80 20.77 11.65
CA PRO A 33 12.56 20.01 11.83
C PRO A 33 12.75 18.59 12.35
N SER A 34 13.79 17.91 11.85
CA SER A 34 14.11 16.52 12.22
C SER A 34 14.49 16.32 13.68
N ALA A 35 14.94 17.37 14.37
CA ALA A 35 15.32 17.33 15.79
C ALA A 35 14.11 17.45 16.74
N VAL A 36 12.95 17.87 16.24
CA VAL A 36 11.73 18.01 17.06
C VAL A 36 11.15 16.63 17.36
N THR A 37 10.87 16.38 18.63
CA THR A 37 10.32 15.10 19.13
C THR A 37 8.99 15.25 19.86
N SER A 38 8.58 16.47 20.20
CA SER A 38 7.29 16.74 20.82
C SER A 38 6.69 18.04 20.28
N ILE A 39 5.38 18.04 20.06
CA ILE A 39 4.60 19.22 19.68
C ILE A 39 3.33 19.22 20.53
N ARG A 40 3.15 20.24 21.37
CA ARG A 40 1.88 20.53 22.03
C ARG A 40 1.21 21.70 21.33
N ILE A 41 -0.05 21.53 20.97
CA ILE A 41 -0.89 22.54 20.33
C ILE A 41 -2.08 22.81 21.26
N GLU A 42 -2.15 24.02 21.78
CA GLU A 42 -3.19 24.47 22.70
C GLU A 42 -4.09 25.47 21.97
N ARG A 43 -5.38 25.18 21.88
CA ARG A 43 -6.41 26.05 21.30
C ARG A 43 -7.53 26.25 22.32
N PRO A 44 -8.41 27.26 22.17
CA PRO A 44 -9.57 27.38 23.04
C PRO A 44 -10.43 26.10 23.04
N GLY A 45 -10.43 25.38 24.15
CA GLY A 45 -11.21 24.14 24.33
C GLY A 45 -10.59 22.85 23.78
N GLU A 46 -9.38 22.88 23.21
CA GLU A 46 -8.69 21.71 22.65
C GLU A 46 -7.20 21.73 23.01
N SER A 47 -6.68 20.58 23.46
CA SER A 47 -5.25 20.35 23.65
C SER A 47 -4.83 19.08 22.91
N LEU A 48 -3.79 19.20 22.10
CA LEU A 48 -3.22 18.11 21.31
C LEU A 48 -1.76 17.95 21.68
N LEU A 49 -1.35 16.73 22.02
CA LEU A 49 0.05 16.38 22.25
C LEU A 49 0.50 15.33 21.24
N LEU A 50 1.51 15.68 20.44
CA LEU A 50 2.19 14.78 19.52
C LEU A 50 3.57 14.41 20.06
N ARG A 51 3.95 13.13 19.98
CA ARG A 51 5.30 12.65 20.32
C ARG A 51 5.87 11.76 19.23
N LYS A 52 7.18 11.87 19.00
CA LYS A 52 7.93 11.05 18.05
C LYS A 52 8.62 9.89 18.76
N GLU A 53 8.32 8.66 18.35
CA GLU A 53 8.93 7.42 18.86
C GLU A 53 9.50 6.61 17.70
N ALA A 54 10.81 6.33 17.69
CA ALA A 54 11.48 5.54 16.64
C ALA A 54 11.08 5.97 15.20
N SER A 55 11.00 7.29 14.99
CA SER A 55 10.59 7.95 13.72
C SER A 55 9.09 7.94 13.39
N ILE A 56 8.23 7.44 14.28
CA ILE A 56 6.78 7.45 14.10
C ILE A 56 6.17 8.51 15.01
N TRP A 57 5.35 9.40 14.45
CA TRP A 57 4.57 10.33 15.26
C TRP A 57 3.30 9.67 15.81
N LYS A 58 3.02 9.93 17.09
CA LYS A 58 1.79 9.52 17.78
C LYS A 58 1.08 10.75 18.34
N ILE A 59 -0.24 10.70 18.31
CA ILE A 59 -1.11 11.50 19.15
C ILE A 59 -1.15 10.80 20.52
N VAL A 60 -0.88 11.56 21.57
CA VAL A 60 -0.88 11.10 22.98
C VAL A 60 -2.07 11.69 23.74
N GLU A 61 -2.47 12.91 23.38
CA GLU A 61 -3.67 13.59 23.87
C GLU A 61 -4.40 14.19 22.67
N PRO A 62 -5.75 14.10 22.59
CA PRO A 62 -6.66 13.49 23.58
C PRO A 62 -6.81 11.97 23.46
N ILE A 63 -6.24 11.35 22.43
CA ILE A 63 -6.33 9.91 22.16
C ILE A 63 -4.92 9.31 22.01
N ASP A 64 -4.77 8.02 22.29
CA ASP A 64 -3.56 7.28 21.93
C ASP A 64 -3.74 6.68 20.51
N ALA A 65 -3.07 7.28 19.53
CA ALA A 65 -3.17 6.87 18.13
C ALA A 65 -1.92 7.25 17.33
N PHE A 66 -1.70 6.60 16.19
CA PHE A 66 -0.70 7.09 15.23
C PHE A 66 -1.15 8.40 14.57
N ALA A 67 -0.20 9.33 14.47
CA ALA A 67 -0.36 10.54 13.68
C ALA A 67 0.07 10.30 12.23
N ASP A 68 -0.53 11.05 11.32
CA ASP A 68 -0.06 11.19 9.94
C ASP A 68 1.27 11.95 9.95
N THR A 69 2.36 11.19 9.84
CA THR A 69 3.72 11.72 9.92
C THR A 69 3.98 12.77 8.84
N ALA A 70 3.44 12.59 7.63
CA ALA A 70 3.62 13.57 6.56
C ALA A 70 2.93 14.91 6.91
N ARG A 71 1.73 14.87 7.50
CA ARG A 71 1.04 16.10 7.95
C ARG A 71 1.79 16.79 9.09
N VAL A 72 2.34 16.03 10.04
CA VAL A 72 3.15 16.59 11.13
C VAL A 72 4.44 17.20 10.59
N GLU A 73 5.10 16.54 9.64
CA GLU A 73 6.32 17.06 8.99
C GLU A 73 6.03 18.34 8.20
N VAL A 74 4.91 18.42 7.49
CA VAL A 74 4.48 19.67 6.82
C VAL A 74 4.35 20.82 7.81
N LEU A 75 3.74 20.60 8.99
CA LEU A 75 3.66 21.63 10.03
C LEU A 75 5.07 22.09 10.46
N LEU A 76 5.98 21.15 10.73
CA LEU A 76 7.34 21.47 11.15
C LEU A 76 8.12 22.24 10.07
N GLU A 77 7.96 21.84 8.81
CA GLU A 77 8.59 22.52 7.67
C GLU A 77 8.03 23.93 7.46
N THR A 78 6.72 24.12 7.64
CA THR A 78 6.09 25.46 7.60
C THR A 78 6.63 26.37 8.72
N LEU A 79 6.95 25.82 9.90
CA LEU A 79 7.57 26.58 11.00
C LEU A 79 9.05 26.87 10.76
N ALA A 80 9.79 25.95 10.17
CA ALA A 80 11.20 26.15 9.82
C ALA A 80 11.39 27.13 8.66
N ASN A 81 10.44 27.18 7.73
CA ASN A 81 10.47 28.03 6.55
C ASN A 81 9.27 28.99 6.51
N PRO A 82 9.16 29.93 7.47
CA PRO A 82 7.97 30.78 7.63
C PRO A 82 7.80 31.86 6.55
N GLY A 83 8.72 31.93 5.58
CA GLY A 83 8.83 33.00 4.60
C GLY A 83 9.37 34.29 5.23
N GLU A 84 8.99 35.43 4.66
CA GLU A 84 9.38 36.75 5.16
C GLU A 84 8.66 37.05 6.49
N LEU A 85 9.41 37.10 7.60
CA LEU A 85 8.92 37.59 8.89
C LEU A 85 9.08 39.11 8.94
N ARG A 86 7.96 39.83 9.08
CA ARG A 86 7.97 41.29 9.26
C ARG A 86 7.72 41.66 10.71
N PRO A 87 8.69 42.25 11.42
CA PRO A 87 8.43 42.75 12.76
C PRO A 87 7.50 43.96 12.71
N ILE A 88 6.55 44.01 13.63
CA ILE A 88 5.73 45.19 13.92
C ILE A 88 6.16 45.72 15.28
N GLU A 89 6.48 47.01 15.31
CA GLU A 89 6.62 47.72 16.57
C GLU A 89 5.22 48.00 17.11
N LEU A 90 4.91 47.37 18.23
CA LEU A 90 3.70 47.65 18.99
C LEU A 90 3.88 49.04 19.62
N ALA A 91 3.33 50.07 19.01
CA ALA A 91 3.03 51.29 19.73
C ALA A 91 1.81 50.98 20.63
N ASP A 92 2.09 50.67 21.89
CA ASP A 92 1.16 50.43 23.00
C ASP A 92 0.02 49.39 22.79
N GLU A 93 0.27 48.21 23.35
CA GLU A 93 -0.66 47.46 24.22
C GLU A 93 -2.06 47.06 23.70
N ASN A 94 -2.15 46.38 22.55
CA ASN A 94 -3.35 45.57 22.32
C ASN A 94 -3.05 44.23 21.65
N GLU A 95 -2.44 43.29 22.38
CA GLU A 95 -2.31 41.88 21.96
C GLU A 95 -3.67 41.30 21.54
N ALA A 96 -4.77 41.71 22.18
CA ALA A 96 -6.12 41.30 21.80
C ALA A 96 -6.53 41.79 20.41
N ALA A 97 -6.09 42.98 19.96
CA ALA A 97 -6.33 43.48 18.60
C ALA A 97 -5.71 42.57 17.52
N PHE A 98 -4.59 41.92 17.85
CA PHE A 98 -3.94 40.93 16.99
C PHE A 98 -4.41 39.50 17.23
N GLY A 99 -5.32 39.29 18.19
CA GLY A 99 -5.79 37.96 18.59
C GLY A 99 -4.71 37.12 19.25
N LEU A 100 -3.75 37.74 19.94
CA LEU A 100 -2.69 37.10 20.73
C LEU A 100 -3.04 37.03 22.22
N ASP A 101 -4.11 37.69 22.64
CA ASP A 101 -4.71 37.63 23.99
C ASP A 101 -6.25 37.57 23.91
N PRO A 102 -6.87 36.36 24.07
CA PRO A 102 -6.21 35.06 24.04
C PRO A 102 -5.71 34.71 22.62
N PRO A 103 -4.64 33.91 22.48
CA PRO A 103 -4.16 33.45 21.18
C PRO A 103 -5.13 32.45 20.54
N LEU A 104 -5.17 32.41 19.19
CA LEU A 104 -5.92 31.39 18.46
C LEU A 104 -5.35 29.98 18.69
N ALA A 105 -4.02 29.88 18.76
CA ALA A 105 -3.32 28.67 19.14
C ALA A 105 -1.97 29.00 19.76
N THR A 106 -1.50 28.16 20.68
CA THR A 106 -0.13 28.18 21.20
C THR A 106 0.57 26.88 20.86
N LEU A 107 1.73 26.97 20.22
CA LEU A 107 2.59 25.84 19.91
C LEU A 107 3.74 25.79 20.91
N ARG A 108 3.96 24.61 21.51
CA ARG A 108 5.13 24.31 22.35
C ARG A 108 5.84 23.12 21.75
N LEU A 109 7.08 23.32 21.32
CA LEU A 109 7.87 22.29 20.66
C LEU A 109 9.04 21.90 21.57
N ALA A 110 9.49 20.65 21.50
CA ALA A 110 10.68 20.21 22.21
C ALA A 110 11.50 19.23 21.36
N THR A 111 12.80 19.24 21.60
CA THR A 111 13.73 18.19 21.16
C THR A 111 13.95 17.20 22.31
N ILE A 112 14.79 16.18 22.09
CA ILE A 112 15.20 15.28 23.18
C ILE A 112 16.03 15.97 24.28
N HIS A 113 16.58 17.16 24.01
CA HIS A 113 17.51 17.85 24.90
C HIS A 113 16.92 19.06 25.61
N GLN A 114 15.93 19.72 24.99
CA GLN A 114 15.40 20.99 25.49
C GLN A 114 14.00 21.29 24.95
N GLU A 115 13.26 22.10 25.71
CA GLU A 115 12.08 22.81 25.23
C GLU A 115 12.51 23.99 24.33
N LEU A 116 11.70 24.29 23.32
CA LEU A 116 11.89 25.43 22.42
C LEU A 116 10.97 26.58 22.82
N ALA A 117 11.29 27.79 22.37
CA ALA A 117 10.42 28.95 22.56
C ALA A 117 9.01 28.67 21.99
N SER A 118 7.97 28.98 22.77
CA SER A 118 6.59 28.80 22.32
C SER A 118 6.24 29.76 21.18
N ILE A 119 5.29 29.40 20.35
CA ILE A 119 4.79 30.27 19.27
C ILE A 119 3.30 30.52 19.52
N ARG A 120 2.93 31.78 19.82
CA ARG A 120 1.54 32.23 19.91
C ARG A 120 1.07 32.67 18.54
N LEU A 121 -0.06 32.13 18.10
CA LEU A 121 -0.67 32.41 16.80
C LEU A 121 -1.88 33.32 16.99
N GLY A 122 -1.88 34.44 16.28
CA GLY A 122 -2.94 35.44 16.28
C GLY A 122 -3.81 35.36 15.03
N ARG A 123 -4.69 36.35 14.88
CA ARG A 123 -5.64 36.44 13.76
C ARG A 123 -4.94 36.70 12.43
N LYS A 124 -5.65 36.41 11.34
CA LYS A 124 -5.24 36.83 10.00
C LYS A 124 -5.25 38.35 9.88
N THR A 125 -4.34 38.90 9.08
CA THR A 125 -4.38 40.30 8.70
C THR A 125 -5.65 40.59 7.87
N PRO A 126 -6.08 41.86 7.73
CA PRO A 126 -7.30 42.20 6.98
C PRO A 126 -7.31 41.71 5.53
N LEU A 127 -6.15 41.59 4.89
CA LEU A 127 -6.00 41.06 3.52
C LEU A 127 -6.01 39.52 3.47
N GLY A 128 -5.97 38.83 4.61
CA GLY A 128 -6.15 37.37 4.73
C GLY A 128 -4.92 36.52 4.41
N GLU A 129 -3.96 37.03 3.64
CA GLU A 129 -2.77 36.28 3.19
C GLU A 129 -1.71 36.08 4.29
N ARG A 130 -1.75 36.91 5.34
CA ARG A 130 -0.78 36.89 6.44
C ARG A 130 -1.46 36.73 7.79
N ALA A 131 -0.70 36.42 8.81
CA ALA A 131 -1.17 36.34 10.18
C ALA A 131 -0.18 36.92 11.17
N TYR A 132 -0.71 37.39 12.31
CA TYR A 132 0.09 37.83 13.44
C TYR A 132 0.57 36.62 14.24
N LEU A 133 1.80 36.65 14.71
CA LEU A 133 2.35 35.65 15.61
C LEU A 133 3.40 36.27 16.54
N GLN A 134 3.74 35.55 17.61
CA GLN A 134 4.75 35.99 18.56
C GLN A 134 5.50 34.79 19.15
N ARG A 135 6.82 34.91 19.34
CA ARG A 135 7.60 33.93 20.07
C ARG A 135 7.54 34.20 21.58
N GLY A 136 7.62 33.12 22.36
CA GLY A 136 7.56 33.15 23.83
C GLY A 136 8.85 33.63 24.50
N ASP A 137 9.90 33.93 23.72
CA ASP A 137 11.17 34.48 24.20
C ASP A 137 11.14 36.01 24.37
N GLY A 138 9.97 36.64 24.22
CA GLY A 138 9.80 38.08 24.33
C GLY A 138 10.04 38.86 23.04
N SER A 139 9.97 38.20 21.87
CA SER A 139 10.13 38.85 20.57
C SER A 139 9.03 39.88 20.26
N LYS A 140 9.34 40.82 19.35
CA LYS A 140 8.34 41.69 18.69
C LYS A 140 7.26 40.83 18.03
N THR A 141 6.03 41.36 17.92
CA THR A 141 4.98 40.74 17.11
C THR A 141 5.44 40.69 15.66
N LEU A 142 5.29 39.53 15.04
CA LEU A 142 5.69 39.28 13.66
C LEU A 142 4.46 39.08 12.80
N VAL A 143 4.59 39.44 11.52
CA VAL A 143 3.64 39.08 10.47
C VAL A 143 4.28 38.06 9.55
N ALA A 144 3.65 36.89 9.44
CA ALA A 144 4.13 35.76 8.63
C ALA A 144 3.03 35.24 7.69
N SER A 145 3.35 34.23 6.88
CA SER A 145 2.35 33.55 6.05
C SER A 145 1.18 33.03 6.88
N SER A 146 -0.04 33.17 6.35
CA SER A 146 -1.24 32.55 6.94
C SER A 146 -1.24 31.01 6.89
N ASP A 147 -0.28 30.39 6.19
CA ASP A 147 -0.08 28.94 6.18
C ASP A 147 0.29 28.38 7.56
N ILE A 148 0.99 29.17 8.39
CA ILE A 148 1.38 28.76 9.75
C ILE A 148 0.15 28.52 10.64
N PRO A 149 -0.74 29.51 10.87
CA PRO A 149 -1.95 29.26 11.63
C PRO A 149 -2.90 28.28 10.93
N PHE A 150 -2.90 28.18 9.60
CA PHE A 150 -3.68 27.17 8.91
C PHE A 150 -3.20 25.74 9.23
N ALA A 151 -1.90 25.47 9.12
CA ALA A 151 -1.30 24.18 9.46
C ALA A 151 -1.48 23.84 10.95
N ALA A 152 -1.34 24.84 11.81
CA ALA A 152 -1.50 24.72 13.26
C ALA A 152 -2.95 24.64 13.74
N ASN A 153 -3.96 24.86 12.88
CA ASN A 153 -5.38 24.76 13.24
C ASN A 153 -5.97 23.35 13.00
N ARG A 154 -5.19 22.40 12.50
CA ARG A 154 -5.63 21.01 12.25
C ARG A 154 -5.93 20.29 13.56
N GLY A 155 -7.16 19.83 13.73
CA GLY A 155 -7.56 19.02 14.90
C GLY A 155 -6.86 17.67 14.96
N PHE A 156 -6.96 16.97 16.08
CA PHE A 156 -6.38 15.63 16.20
C PHE A 156 -6.93 14.66 15.12
N GLU A 157 -8.21 14.77 14.75
CA GLU A 157 -8.84 13.98 13.67
C GLU A 157 -8.15 14.20 12.31
N ASP A 158 -7.75 15.44 12.00
CA ASP A 158 -7.02 15.77 10.78
C ASP A 158 -5.58 15.27 10.82
N LEU A 159 -4.99 15.20 12.01
CA LEU A 159 -3.61 14.72 12.18
C LEU A 159 -3.55 13.22 12.42
N ARG A 160 -4.69 12.54 12.55
CA ARG A 160 -4.77 11.10 12.78
C ARG A 160 -4.46 10.34 11.50
N ARG A 161 -3.64 9.29 11.63
CA ARG A 161 -3.34 8.39 10.53
C ARG A 161 -4.56 7.54 10.17
N ARG A 162 -4.98 7.60 8.90
CA ARG A 162 -6.07 6.75 8.38
C ARG A 162 -5.62 5.37 7.91
N GLN A 163 -4.38 5.25 7.42
CA GLN A 163 -3.81 3.95 7.10
C GLN A 163 -3.64 3.10 8.36
N VAL A 164 -4.20 1.90 8.37
CA VAL A 164 -4.19 1.02 9.54
C VAL A 164 -2.77 0.49 9.78
N PHE A 165 -2.05 0.13 8.72
CA PHE A 165 -0.65 -0.34 8.76
C PHE A 165 0.23 0.44 7.77
N THR A 166 1.35 0.96 8.23
CA THR A 166 2.34 1.65 7.36
C THR A 166 3.70 0.96 7.32
N GLU A 167 3.99 0.11 8.31
CA GLU A 167 5.22 -0.65 8.38
C GLU A 167 5.39 -1.61 7.20
N ALA A 168 6.65 -1.95 6.90
CA ALA A 168 6.95 -3.02 5.97
C ALA A 168 6.47 -4.35 6.59
N LEU A 169 5.65 -5.07 5.84
CA LEU A 169 5.14 -6.38 6.24
C LEU A 169 5.89 -7.46 5.46
N ASP A 170 6.66 -8.26 6.18
CA ASP A 170 7.30 -9.48 5.67
C ASP A 170 6.84 -10.66 6.55
N PRO A 171 5.62 -11.19 6.31
CA PRO A 171 5.09 -12.26 7.13
C PRO A 171 5.84 -13.57 6.85
N THR A 172 6.16 -14.31 7.91
CA THR A 172 6.70 -15.69 7.78
C THR A 172 5.64 -16.76 8.01
N ALA A 173 4.52 -16.35 8.61
CA ALA A 173 3.33 -17.17 8.82
C ALA A 173 2.10 -16.28 8.83
N ILE A 174 1.01 -16.79 8.26
CA ILE A 174 -0.31 -16.13 8.25
C ILE A 174 -1.34 -17.18 8.68
N GLN A 175 -2.26 -16.80 9.56
CA GLN A 175 -3.34 -17.64 10.06
C GLN A 175 -4.66 -16.89 9.94
N LEU A 176 -5.68 -17.54 9.41
CA LEU A 176 -7.04 -17.01 9.34
C LEU A 176 -7.98 -17.97 10.04
N ARG A 177 -8.75 -17.45 11.00
CA ARG A 177 -9.78 -18.19 11.74
C ARG A 177 -11.12 -17.53 11.51
N ARG A 178 -12.10 -18.32 11.09
CA ARG A 178 -13.46 -17.87 10.85
C ARG A 178 -14.44 -18.72 11.64
N THR A 179 -15.47 -18.09 12.15
CA THR A 179 -16.55 -18.82 12.85
C THR A 179 -17.19 -19.82 11.89
N GLY A 180 -17.18 -21.10 12.26
CA GLY A 180 -17.81 -22.18 11.49
C GLY A 180 -17.05 -22.65 10.24
N LEU A 181 -15.86 -22.11 9.94
CA LEU A 181 -15.05 -22.55 8.79
C LEU A 181 -13.69 -23.08 9.25
N PRO A 182 -13.06 -23.98 8.45
CA PRO A 182 -11.72 -24.48 8.76
C PRO A 182 -10.68 -23.35 8.84
N GLU A 183 -9.74 -23.49 9.79
CA GLU A 183 -8.59 -22.59 9.90
C GLU A 183 -7.69 -22.69 8.66
N ILE A 184 -7.21 -21.54 8.19
CA ILE A 184 -6.19 -21.46 7.15
C ILE A 184 -4.86 -21.13 7.79
N VAL A 185 -3.83 -21.93 7.49
CA VAL A 185 -2.47 -21.69 8.00
C VAL A 185 -1.51 -21.71 6.83
N LEU A 186 -0.83 -20.58 6.62
CA LEU A 186 0.22 -20.41 5.62
C LEU A 186 1.57 -20.25 6.31
N ARG A 187 2.62 -20.82 5.72
CA ARG A 187 4.00 -20.68 6.19
C ARG A 187 4.94 -20.46 5.02
N ALA A 188 5.85 -19.51 5.17
CA ALA A 188 6.95 -19.30 4.23
C ALA A 188 7.96 -20.46 4.33
N THR A 189 8.42 -20.94 3.18
CA THR A 189 9.47 -21.96 3.05
C THR A 189 10.49 -21.44 2.02
N GLY A 190 11.52 -20.76 2.50
CA GLY A 190 12.43 -20.02 1.62
C GLY A 190 11.70 -18.87 0.91
N GLN A 191 11.70 -18.89 -0.43
CA GLN A 191 10.98 -17.92 -1.27
C GLN A 191 9.56 -18.37 -1.67
N ASP A 192 9.19 -19.60 -1.31
CA ASP A 192 7.88 -20.18 -1.59
C ASP A 192 6.98 -20.14 -0.35
N TRP A 193 5.68 -20.40 -0.57
CA TRP A 193 4.68 -20.52 0.48
C TRP A 193 4.02 -21.89 0.47
N GLN A 194 3.71 -22.40 1.66
CA GLN A 194 2.95 -23.62 1.86
C GLN A 194 1.69 -23.33 2.67
N MET A 195 0.57 -23.89 2.23
CA MET A 195 -0.64 -24.03 3.03
C MET A 195 -0.53 -25.34 3.82
N LEU A 196 -0.68 -25.23 5.13
CA LEU A 196 -0.66 -26.37 6.05
C LEU A 196 -2.06 -26.79 6.49
N LYS A 197 -3.02 -25.86 6.47
CA LYS A 197 -4.44 -26.08 6.77
C LYS A 197 -5.32 -25.30 5.78
N PRO A 198 -6.51 -25.82 5.43
CA PRO A 198 -7.12 -27.05 5.95
C PRO A 198 -6.52 -28.36 5.43
N TYR A 199 -5.70 -28.29 4.39
CA TYR A 199 -4.92 -29.41 3.84
C TYR A 199 -3.53 -28.91 3.44
N SER A 200 -2.61 -29.84 3.21
CA SER A 200 -1.26 -29.52 2.73
C SER A 200 -1.26 -29.24 1.23
N ALA A 201 -0.84 -28.05 0.82
CA ALA A 201 -0.66 -27.68 -0.60
C ALA A 201 0.34 -26.53 -0.75
N LYS A 202 0.96 -26.42 -1.93
CA LYS A 202 1.72 -25.21 -2.27
C LYS A 202 0.75 -24.01 -2.31
N ALA A 203 1.18 -22.89 -1.75
CA ALA A 203 0.44 -21.63 -1.77
C ALA A 203 1.09 -20.67 -2.78
N SER A 204 0.24 -19.88 -3.44
CA SER A 204 0.66 -18.89 -4.42
C SER A 204 1.39 -17.73 -3.74
N THR A 205 2.70 -17.62 -3.98
CA THR A 205 3.51 -16.48 -3.53
C THR A 205 2.96 -15.15 -4.04
N SER A 206 2.38 -15.13 -5.24
CA SER A 206 1.74 -13.94 -5.81
C SER A 206 0.48 -13.54 -5.04
N SER A 207 -0.36 -14.52 -4.66
CA SER A 207 -1.56 -14.27 -3.85
C SER A 207 -1.19 -13.76 -2.45
N VAL A 208 -0.12 -14.29 -1.83
CA VAL A 208 0.39 -13.76 -0.56
C VAL A 208 0.91 -12.32 -0.70
N LYS A 209 1.64 -12.00 -1.78
CA LYS A 209 2.09 -10.63 -2.06
C LYS A 209 0.92 -9.66 -2.26
N LEU A 210 -0.15 -10.09 -2.94
CA LEU A 210 -1.37 -9.31 -3.08
C LEU A 210 -2.06 -9.08 -1.73
N TRP A 211 -2.13 -10.12 -0.89
CA TRP A 211 -2.66 -10.01 0.47
C TRP A 211 -1.86 -9.00 1.32
N ILE A 212 -0.52 -9.05 1.27
CA ILE A 212 0.35 -8.08 1.97
C ILE A 212 0.02 -6.64 1.51
N ARG A 213 -0.16 -6.44 0.20
CA ARG A 213 -0.57 -5.13 -0.34
C ARG A 213 -1.95 -4.72 0.15
N ALA A 214 -2.91 -5.63 0.19
CA ALA A 214 -4.25 -5.36 0.69
C ALA A 214 -4.24 -4.95 2.17
N VAL A 215 -3.49 -5.64 3.03
CA VAL A 215 -3.34 -5.27 4.45
C VAL A 215 -2.72 -3.87 4.61
N ARG A 216 -1.68 -3.55 3.83
CA ARG A 216 -1.08 -2.19 3.83
C ARG A 216 -2.00 -1.12 3.23
N GLY A 217 -2.94 -1.53 2.39
CA GLY A 217 -3.92 -0.66 1.76
C GLY A 217 -5.13 -0.34 2.63
N LEU A 218 -5.28 -1.00 3.78
CA LEU A 218 -6.41 -0.77 4.69
C LEU A 218 -6.44 0.70 5.15
N GLU A 219 -7.54 1.39 4.84
CA GLU A 219 -7.73 2.80 5.19
C GLU A 219 -9.05 3.02 5.93
N ALA A 220 -8.94 3.55 7.15
CA ALA A 220 -10.08 3.89 7.97
C ALA A 220 -10.84 5.11 7.40
N LYS A 221 -12.16 4.94 7.24
CA LYS A 221 -13.11 6.02 6.90
C LYS A 221 -13.60 6.74 8.15
N SER A 222 -13.76 6.00 9.24
CA SER A 222 -14.12 6.55 10.56
C SER A 222 -13.53 5.70 11.69
N PHE A 223 -13.54 6.27 12.89
CA PHE A 223 -12.96 5.67 14.09
C PHE A 223 -13.99 5.65 15.23
N PHE A 224 -13.86 4.67 16.12
CA PHE A 224 -14.55 4.66 17.41
C PHE A 224 -13.52 4.33 18.50
N ASP A 225 -13.14 5.34 19.27
CA ASP A 225 -12.09 5.25 20.28
C ASP A 225 -12.60 4.71 21.60
N GLU A 226 -11.73 3.96 22.30
CA GLU A 226 -11.98 3.40 23.62
C GLU A 226 -13.35 2.71 23.78
N PRO A 227 -13.70 1.73 22.92
CA PRO A 227 -14.96 1.03 23.01
C PRO A 227 -15.10 0.32 24.36
N ALA A 228 -16.28 0.43 24.99
CA ALA A 228 -16.60 -0.39 26.15
C ALA A 228 -16.77 -1.86 25.73
N ALA A 229 -16.65 -2.79 26.69
CA ALA A 229 -16.81 -4.22 26.40
C ALA A 229 -18.19 -4.57 25.79
N ALA A 230 -19.25 -3.86 26.20
CA ALA A 230 -20.59 -4.01 25.63
C ALA A 230 -20.65 -3.57 24.16
N ASP A 231 -19.90 -2.52 23.80
CA ASP A 231 -19.81 -2.04 22.43
C ASP A 231 -19.17 -3.09 21.52
N LEU A 232 -18.13 -3.79 21.99
CA LEU A 232 -17.50 -4.86 21.22
C LEU A 232 -18.52 -5.91 20.77
N ALA A 233 -19.45 -6.33 21.63
CA ALA A 233 -20.51 -7.25 21.23
C ALA A 233 -21.43 -6.63 20.17
N ALA A 234 -21.86 -5.38 20.36
CA ALA A 234 -22.72 -4.65 19.42
C ALA A 234 -22.07 -4.44 18.04
N TYR A 235 -20.75 -4.28 17.99
CA TYR A 235 -19.96 -4.14 16.77
C TYR A 235 -19.46 -5.47 16.19
N GLY A 236 -19.95 -6.62 16.69
CA GLY A 236 -19.67 -7.94 16.12
C GLY A 236 -18.31 -8.52 16.49
N PHE A 237 -17.76 -8.16 17.65
CA PHE A 237 -16.45 -8.61 18.13
C PHE A 237 -16.51 -9.69 19.22
N ALA A 238 -17.70 -10.17 19.58
CA ALA A 238 -17.92 -11.21 20.60
C ALA A 238 -18.88 -12.32 20.11
N PRO A 239 -18.43 -13.31 19.30
CA PRO A 239 -17.08 -13.43 18.74
C PRO A 239 -16.89 -12.61 17.45
N ALA A 240 -15.64 -12.33 17.10
CA ALA A 240 -15.29 -11.76 15.80
C ALA A 240 -15.48 -12.81 14.69
N PRO A 241 -16.24 -12.54 13.61
CA PRO A 241 -16.41 -13.46 12.48
C PRO A 241 -15.10 -13.91 11.82
N LEU A 242 -14.08 -13.06 11.80
CA LEU A 242 -12.77 -13.35 11.24
C LEU A 242 -11.66 -12.77 12.12
N GLU A 243 -10.69 -13.62 12.44
CA GLU A 243 -9.40 -13.24 13.04
C GLU A 243 -8.28 -13.58 12.05
N ILE A 244 -7.42 -12.61 11.77
CA ILE A 244 -6.22 -12.78 10.96
C ILE A 244 -5.00 -12.49 11.81
N VAL A 245 -4.05 -13.41 11.85
CA VAL A 245 -2.81 -13.31 12.63
C VAL A 245 -1.63 -13.55 11.72
N TRP A 246 -0.60 -12.71 11.80
CA TRP A 246 0.66 -12.97 11.12
C TRP A 246 1.86 -12.62 12.00
N LYS A 247 3.03 -13.18 11.64
CA LYS A 247 4.30 -12.88 12.31
C LYS A 247 5.24 -12.18 11.35
N SER A 248 5.72 -11.00 11.71
CA SER A 248 6.72 -10.25 10.94
C SER A 248 7.73 -9.61 11.91
N ALA A 249 9.02 -9.65 11.55
CA ALA A 249 10.11 -9.08 12.37
C ALA A 249 10.07 -9.47 13.87
N GLY A 250 9.66 -10.71 14.21
CA GLY A 250 9.52 -11.18 15.59
C GLY A 250 8.26 -10.69 16.33
N ARG A 251 7.49 -9.76 15.76
CA ARG A 251 6.21 -9.30 16.28
C ARG A 251 5.07 -10.15 15.73
N THR A 252 4.08 -10.44 16.58
CA THR A 252 2.79 -10.96 16.13
C THR A 252 1.86 -9.78 15.93
N HIS A 253 1.18 -9.75 14.79
CA HIS A 253 0.16 -8.75 14.45
C HIS A 253 -1.19 -9.44 14.35
N ARG A 254 -2.26 -8.72 14.68
CA ARG A 254 -3.62 -9.24 14.61
C ARG A 254 -4.60 -8.22 14.03
N ILE A 255 -5.52 -8.73 13.22
CA ILE A 255 -6.73 -8.02 12.81
C ILE A 255 -7.91 -8.89 13.21
N TRP A 256 -8.87 -8.29 13.90
CA TRP A 256 -10.20 -8.86 14.07
C TRP A 256 -11.16 -8.07 13.20
N VAL A 257 -12.00 -8.77 12.47
CA VAL A 257 -13.07 -8.21 11.65
C VAL A 257 -14.39 -8.47 12.36
N GLY A 258 -15.15 -7.41 12.57
CA GLY A 258 -16.43 -7.40 13.25
C GLY A 258 -17.62 -7.39 12.29
N GLY A 259 -18.70 -6.74 12.73
CA GLY A 259 -19.92 -6.56 11.95
C GLY A 259 -19.87 -5.37 10.98
N PRO A 260 -20.90 -5.23 10.13
CA PRO A 260 -21.05 -4.07 9.26
C PRO A 260 -21.23 -2.78 10.08
N ASN A 261 -20.75 -1.67 9.55
CA ASN A 261 -20.99 -0.36 10.14
C ASN A 261 -22.37 0.18 9.73
N LEU A 262 -23.41 -0.27 10.43
CA LEU A 262 -24.81 0.09 10.14
C LEU A 262 -25.10 1.61 10.10
N ARG A 263 -24.20 2.46 10.64
CA ARG A 263 -24.31 3.93 10.53
C ARG A 263 -23.90 4.47 9.16
N ALA A 264 -22.99 3.78 8.47
CA ALA A 264 -22.50 4.12 7.13
C ALA A 264 -23.13 3.26 6.02
N GLY A 265 -24.08 2.39 6.36
CA GLY A 265 -24.62 1.37 5.45
C GLY A 265 -23.93 0.02 5.60
N ASP A 266 -24.11 -0.90 4.65
CA ASP A 266 -23.47 -2.23 4.66
C ASP A 266 -22.19 -2.32 3.80
N ASP A 267 -21.74 -1.17 3.29
CA ASP A 267 -20.52 -1.00 2.49
C ASP A 267 -19.24 -0.80 3.33
N GLU A 268 -19.37 -0.58 4.64
CA GLU A 268 -18.26 -0.49 5.57
C GLU A 268 -18.33 -1.57 6.66
N ILE A 269 -17.17 -2.02 7.13
CA ILE A 269 -17.03 -3.06 8.16
C ILE A 269 -16.10 -2.55 9.25
N TRP A 270 -16.46 -2.84 10.51
CA TRP A 270 -15.60 -2.57 11.65
C TRP A 270 -14.46 -3.58 11.73
N ILE A 271 -13.24 -3.09 11.91
CA ILE A 271 -12.06 -3.89 12.27
C ILE A 271 -11.41 -3.33 13.53
N ARG A 272 -10.66 -4.18 14.24
CA ARG A 272 -9.72 -3.74 15.29
C ARG A 272 -8.38 -4.44 15.13
N THR A 273 -7.33 -3.82 15.64
CA THR A 273 -5.97 -4.35 15.60
C THR A 273 -5.44 -4.55 17.02
N ASP A 274 -4.23 -5.09 17.12
CA ASP A 274 -3.48 -5.18 18.38
C ASP A 274 -2.59 -3.95 18.63
N GLN A 275 -2.79 -2.85 17.90
CA GLN A 275 -2.01 -1.62 18.05
C GLN A 275 -2.65 -0.63 19.04
N PHE A 276 -3.97 -0.43 18.95
CA PHE A 276 -4.76 0.48 19.80
C PHE A 276 -6.14 -0.12 20.08
N PRO A 277 -6.83 0.30 21.16
CA PRO A 277 -8.19 -0.13 21.44
C PRO A 277 -9.25 0.37 20.43
N THR A 278 -8.91 1.35 19.59
CA THR A 278 -9.78 1.91 18.55
C THR A 278 -10.38 0.86 17.61
N LEU A 279 -11.67 1.04 17.27
CA LEU A 279 -12.31 0.39 16.13
C LEU A 279 -12.18 1.26 14.89
N TYR A 280 -11.83 0.66 13.76
CA TYR A 280 -11.69 1.32 12.47
C TYR A 280 -12.83 0.85 11.56
N SER A 281 -13.57 1.79 10.95
CA SER A 281 -14.50 1.46 9.88
C SER A 281 -13.76 1.51 8.55
N VAL A 282 -13.73 0.41 7.82
CA VAL A 282 -13.04 0.31 6.51
C VAL A 282 -14.03 -0.17 5.44
N PRO A 283 -13.79 0.13 4.14
CA PRO A 283 -14.62 -0.39 3.08
C PRO A 283 -14.68 -1.93 3.06
N ARG A 284 -15.86 -2.49 2.82
CA ARG A 284 -16.12 -3.92 2.74
C ARG A 284 -15.27 -4.62 1.68
N SER A 285 -14.98 -3.94 0.57
CA SER A 285 -14.10 -4.42 -0.49
C SER A 285 -12.65 -4.61 -0.01
N GLU A 286 -12.16 -3.77 0.90
CA GLU A 286 -10.83 -3.92 1.50
C GLU A 286 -10.78 -5.12 2.44
N VAL A 287 -11.84 -5.36 3.22
CA VAL A 287 -11.97 -6.57 4.06
C VAL A 287 -12.01 -7.82 3.18
N ALA A 288 -12.78 -7.81 2.08
CA ALA A 288 -12.83 -8.94 1.16
C ALA A 288 -11.46 -9.26 0.54
N ALA A 289 -10.61 -8.25 0.29
CA ALA A 289 -9.27 -8.43 -0.26
C ALA A 289 -8.29 -9.10 0.72
N ILE A 290 -8.50 -8.97 2.04
CA ILE A 290 -7.68 -9.63 3.07
C ILE A 290 -8.27 -10.97 3.55
N ASP A 291 -9.52 -11.27 3.18
CA ASP A 291 -10.27 -12.47 3.55
C ASP A 291 -9.91 -13.68 2.65
N LEU A 292 -8.69 -14.22 2.81
CA LEU A 292 -8.19 -15.32 1.95
C LEU A 292 -8.97 -16.62 2.10
N THR A 293 -9.24 -17.33 1.00
CA THR A 293 -9.81 -18.68 1.03
C THR A 293 -8.74 -19.71 0.63
N PRO A 294 -8.91 -21.00 0.99
CA PRO A 294 -7.97 -22.04 0.56
C PRO A 294 -7.86 -22.10 -0.97
N GLU A 295 -8.95 -21.84 -1.69
CA GLU A 295 -8.95 -21.89 -3.15
C GLU A 295 -8.23 -20.69 -3.79
N THR A 296 -8.35 -19.47 -3.24
CA THR A 296 -7.69 -18.29 -3.80
C THR A 296 -6.18 -18.25 -3.51
N ILE A 297 -5.75 -18.89 -2.42
CA ILE A 297 -4.35 -18.90 -2.00
C ILE A 297 -3.57 -20.12 -2.50
N ARG A 298 -4.25 -21.19 -2.95
CA ARG A 298 -3.59 -22.37 -3.54
C ARG A 298 -2.78 -21.99 -4.78
N ASP A 299 -1.56 -22.53 -4.91
CA ASP A 299 -0.83 -22.47 -6.17
C ASP A 299 -1.49 -23.41 -7.18
N LYS A 300 -2.04 -22.84 -8.25
CA LYS A 300 -2.74 -23.57 -9.32
C LYS A 300 -1.89 -23.72 -10.59
N SER A 301 -0.59 -23.41 -10.51
CA SER A 301 0.34 -23.72 -11.60
C SER A 301 0.43 -25.24 -11.79
N LEU A 302 0.42 -25.67 -13.05
CA LEU A 302 0.50 -27.10 -13.38
C LEU A 302 1.90 -27.66 -13.15
N ILE A 303 2.92 -26.85 -13.45
CA ILE A 303 4.32 -27.17 -13.26
C ILE A 303 5.17 -25.90 -13.17
N ARG A 304 6.40 -26.04 -12.68
CA ARG A 304 7.45 -25.03 -12.82
C ARG A 304 8.63 -25.64 -13.56
N LEU A 305 8.72 -25.36 -14.85
CA LEU A 305 9.86 -25.70 -15.71
C LEU A 305 10.48 -24.40 -16.24
N SER A 306 11.80 -24.43 -16.48
CA SER A 306 12.47 -23.32 -17.16
C SER A 306 12.27 -23.48 -18.67
N PRO A 307 11.85 -22.42 -19.41
CA PRO A 307 11.73 -22.51 -20.87
C PRO A 307 13.04 -22.91 -21.56
N VAL A 308 14.19 -22.58 -20.97
CA VAL A 308 15.52 -22.93 -21.53
C VAL A 308 15.87 -24.41 -21.40
N ASP A 309 15.17 -25.14 -20.52
CA ASP A 309 15.34 -26.59 -20.35
C ASP A 309 14.51 -27.37 -21.37
N ILE A 310 13.65 -26.71 -22.15
CA ILE A 310 12.77 -27.34 -23.14
C ILE A 310 13.44 -27.31 -24.51
N GLU A 311 13.76 -28.48 -25.06
CA GLU A 311 14.30 -28.62 -26.42
C GLU A 311 13.23 -29.04 -27.42
N LYS A 312 12.13 -29.64 -26.95
CA LYS A 312 11.06 -30.13 -27.81
C LYS A 312 9.69 -29.95 -27.15
N LEU A 313 8.72 -29.49 -27.95
CA LEU A 313 7.31 -29.39 -27.59
C LEU A 313 6.49 -30.15 -28.62
N THR A 314 5.62 -31.04 -28.18
CA THR A 314 4.67 -31.74 -29.06
C THR A 314 3.25 -31.38 -28.66
N LEU A 315 2.46 -30.91 -29.62
CA LEU A 315 1.05 -30.62 -29.49
C LEU A 315 0.25 -31.63 -30.34
N SER A 316 -0.56 -32.45 -29.68
CA SER A 316 -1.48 -33.39 -30.32
C SER A 316 -2.92 -32.95 -30.08
N GLN A 317 -3.74 -32.96 -31.14
CA GLN A 317 -5.14 -32.52 -31.11
C GLN A 317 -6.00 -33.55 -31.87
N ARG A 318 -7.20 -33.89 -31.38
CA ARG A 318 -8.03 -35.00 -31.92
C ARG A 318 -8.33 -34.98 -33.43
N SER A 319 -8.23 -33.83 -34.10
CA SER A 319 -8.59 -33.70 -35.53
C SER A 319 -7.57 -32.93 -36.36
N GLU A 320 -6.39 -32.66 -35.81
CA GLU A 320 -5.31 -31.96 -36.49
C GLU A 320 -4.04 -32.82 -36.49
N PRO A 321 -3.16 -32.70 -37.49
CA PRO A 321 -1.85 -33.33 -37.45
C PRO A 321 -1.04 -32.85 -36.24
N ASP A 322 -0.26 -33.75 -35.65
CA ASP A 322 0.66 -33.40 -34.56
C ASP A 322 1.61 -32.26 -34.99
N ILE A 323 1.79 -31.32 -34.07
CA ILE A 323 2.76 -30.25 -34.21
C ILE A 323 3.95 -30.55 -33.33
N LEU A 324 5.10 -30.66 -33.97
CA LEU A 324 6.38 -30.89 -33.36
C LEU A 324 7.24 -29.64 -33.49
N LEU A 325 7.48 -28.96 -32.37
CA LEU A 325 8.41 -27.85 -32.25
C LEU A 325 9.72 -28.37 -31.66
N GLU A 326 10.81 -28.29 -32.41
CA GLU A 326 12.14 -28.76 -31.99
C GLU A 326 13.17 -27.62 -32.08
N ARG A 327 13.95 -27.46 -31.02
CA ARG A 327 15.08 -26.54 -31.00
C ARG A 327 16.29 -27.18 -31.67
N ARG A 328 16.91 -26.48 -32.62
CA ARG A 328 18.19 -26.86 -33.24
C ARG A 328 19.15 -25.67 -33.24
N GLY A 329 20.08 -25.66 -32.30
CA GLY A 329 20.90 -24.48 -32.02
C GLY A 329 20.00 -23.32 -31.58
N ASP A 330 20.10 -22.19 -32.29
CA ASP A 330 19.33 -20.98 -32.00
C ASP A 330 18.00 -20.89 -32.76
N GLN A 331 17.63 -21.94 -33.51
CA GLN A 331 16.42 -21.95 -34.33
C GLN A 331 15.40 -22.96 -33.81
N TRP A 332 14.13 -22.61 -33.97
CA TRP A 332 13.03 -23.55 -33.81
C TRP A 332 12.59 -24.09 -35.17
N LEU A 333 12.27 -25.38 -35.20
CA LEU A 333 11.65 -26.06 -36.33
C LEU A 333 10.24 -26.47 -35.97
N ALA A 334 9.26 -26.25 -36.85
CA ALA A 334 7.92 -26.80 -36.77
C ALA A 334 7.76 -27.88 -37.85
N ASN A 335 7.56 -29.14 -37.44
CA ASN A 335 7.48 -30.31 -38.31
C ASN A 335 8.63 -30.35 -39.33
N LYS A 336 9.88 -30.22 -38.84
CA LYS A 336 11.14 -30.20 -39.60
C LYS A 336 11.37 -28.99 -40.52
N ALA A 337 10.42 -28.06 -40.63
CA ALA A 337 10.59 -26.80 -41.34
C ALA A 337 10.94 -25.67 -40.38
N ARG A 338 11.63 -24.63 -40.82
CA ARG A 338 11.95 -23.47 -39.98
C ARG A 338 10.66 -22.80 -39.46
N ALA A 339 10.65 -22.47 -38.18
CA ALA A 339 9.57 -21.74 -37.51
C ALA A 339 10.03 -20.34 -37.09
N GLU A 340 9.08 -19.43 -36.91
CA GLU A 340 9.31 -18.13 -36.28
C GLU A 340 9.60 -18.32 -34.78
N THR A 341 10.85 -18.11 -34.37
CA THR A 341 11.31 -18.26 -32.98
C THR A 341 10.40 -17.55 -31.98
N ILE A 342 10.01 -16.29 -32.25
CA ILE A 342 9.18 -15.50 -31.33
C ILE A 342 7.82 -16.15 -31.07
N ARG A 343 7.22 -16.80 -32.09
CA ARG A 343 5.92 -17.45 -31.96
C ARG A 343 6.00 -18.73 -31.16
N VAL A 344 7.04 -19.52 -31.41
CA VAL A 344 7.31 -20.75 -30.65
C VAL A 344 7.59 -20.43 -29.18
N GLU A 345 8.45 -19.45 -28.91
CA GLU A 345 8.78 -19.04 -27.55
C GLU A 345 7.59 -18.40 -26.83
N SER A 346 6.74 -17.64 -27.53
CA SER A 346 5.51 -17.11 -26.95
C SER A 346 4.52 -18.22 -26.59
N TYR A 347 4.36 -19.22 -27.45
CA TYR A 347 3.52 -20.38 -27.17
C TYR A 347 4.07 -21.22 -26.01
N LEU A 348 5.38 -21.47 -25.99
CA LEU A 348 6.06 -22.17 -24.90
C LEU A 348 5.88 -21.43 -23.56
N ALA A 349 6.10 -20.12 -23.54
CA ALA A 349 5.91 -19.30 -22.35
C ALA A 349 4.45 -19.31 -21.88
N MET A 350 3.49 -19.17 -22.80
CA MET A 350 2.06 -19.22 -22.49
C MET A 350 1.65 -20.58 -21.90
N THR A 351 2.08 -21.68 -22.53
CA THR A 351 1.75 -23.03 -22.04
C THR A 351 2.37 -23.33 -20.68
N LEU A 352 3.63 -22.97 -20.45
CA LEU A 352 4.27 -23.12 -19.13
C LEU A 352 3.65 -22.21 -18.05
N ALA A 353 3.06 -21.08 -18.43
CA ALA A 353 2.38 -20.15 -17.53
C ALA A 353 0.92 -20.54 -17.23
N LEU A 354 0.41 -21.64 -17.81
CA LEU A 354 -0.96 -22.09 -17.54
C LEU A 354 -1.16 -22.39 -16.05
N ALA A 355 -2.24 -21.82 -15.53
CA ALA A 355 -2.73 -22.07 -14.19
C ALA A 355 -4.23 -22.39 -14.26
N GLY A 356 -4.65 -23.32 -13.40
CA GLY A 356 -6.06 -23.69 -13.26
C GLY A 356 -6.90 -22.54 -12.72
N ALA A 357 -8.14 -22.42 -13.17
CA ALA A 357 -9.11 -21.45 -12.67
C ALA A 357 -9.77 -21.94 -11.38
N GLN A 358 -10.34 -23.15 -11.39
CA GLN A 358 -10.96 -23.79 -10.21
C GLN A 358 -10.46 -25.23 -10.05
N THR A 359 -10.27 -25.67 -8.81
CA THR A 359 -9.93 -27.06 -8.48
C THR A 359 -11.19 -27.94 -8.48
N LEU A 360 -11.27 -28.97 -9.33
CA LEU A 360 -12.46 -29.85 -9.44
C LEU A 360 -12.39 -31.12 -8.57
N SER A 361 -11.27 -31.38 -7.90
CA SER A 361 -11.00 -32.59 -7.08
C SER A 361 -10.58 -33.85 -7.87
N THR A 362 -10.03 -34.82 -7.15
CA THR A 362 -9.56 -36.15 -7.64
C THR A 362 -10.67 -37.18 -7.74
N ALA A 363 -11.87 -36.89 -7.24
CA ALA A 363 -12.97 -37.86 -7.17
C ALA A 363 -13.45 -38.17 -8.59
N GLY A 364 -13.20 -39.41 -9.06
CA GLY A 364 -13.58 -39.89 -10.39
C GLY A 364 -12.40 -40.30 -11.30
N GLY A 365 -11.16 -39.87 -11.01
CA GLY A 365 -9.98 -40.21 -11.83
C GLY A 365 -9.98 -39.53 -13.21
N ALA A 366 -8.95 -39.80 -14.03
CA ALA A 366 -8.78 -39.19 -15.35
C ALA A 366 -9.95 -39.50 -16.30
N GLU A 367 -10.47 -40.73 -16.27
CA GLU A 367 -11.61 -41.19 -17.09
C GLU A 367 -12.88 -40.38 -16.85
N HIS A 368 -13.18 -40.05 -15.58
CA HIS A 368 -14.36 -39.24 -15.24
C HIS A 368 -14.35 -37.88 -15.94
N PHE A 369 -13.16 -37.30 -16.10
CA PHE A 369 -12.95 -36.00 -16.72
C PHE A 369 -12.61 -36.08 -18.22
N GLY A 370 -12.68 -37.28 -18.84
CA GLY A 370 -12.31 -37.50 -20.24
C GLY A 370 -10.82 -37.33 -20.55
N LEU A 371 -9.96 -37.31 -19.53
CA LEU A 371 -8.52 -37.10 -19.65
C LEU A 371 -7.76 -38.37 -20.06
N ASP A 372 -8.43 -39.52 -20.09
CA ASP A 372 -7.95 -40.77 -20.69
C ASP A 372 -7.99 -40.73 -22.23
N GLN A 373 -8.86 -39.90 -22.79
CA GLN A 373 -8.93 -39.60 -24.23
C GLN A 373 -8.91 -38.08 -24.47
N PRO A 374 -7.81 -37.40 -24.12
CA PRO A 374 -7.73 -35.95 -24.15
C PRO A 374 -7.97 -35.40 -25.56
N ASP A 375 -8.60 -34.23 -25.62
CA ASP A 375 -8.79 -33.50 -26.88
C ASP A 375 -7.50 -32.83 -27.33
N ILE A 376 -6.69 -32.36 -26.37
CA ILE A 376 -5.39 -31.73 -26.59
C ILE A 376 -4.37 -32.32 -25.61
N VAL A 377 -3.19 -32.67 -26.12
CA VAL A 377 -2.02 -33.07 -25.31
C VAL A 377 -0.85 -32.17 -25.64
N VAL A 378 -0.27 -31.55 -24.62
CA VAL A 378 0.97 -30.77 -24.75
C VAL A 378 2.09 -31.50 -24.01
N THR A 379 3.10 -31.95 -24.73
CA THR A 379 4.25 -32.68 -24.18
C THR A 379 5.51 -31.83 -24.24
N PHE A 380 6.12 -31.58 -23.07
CA PHE A 380 7.39 -30.87 -22.93
C PHE A 380 8.50 -31.89 -22.78
N SER A 381 9.53 -31.79 -23.61
CA SER A 381 10.71 -32.66 -23.55
C SER A 381 11.99 -31.86 -23.42
N GLY A 382 12.91 -32.38 -22.61
CA GLY A 382 14.22 -31.80 -22.36
C GLY A 382 15.28 -32.34 -23.30
N LYS A 383 16.51 -32.39 -22.81
CA LYS A 383 17.65 -32.95 -23.53
C LYS A 383 17.43 -34.44 -23.77
N ASP A 384 18.07 -34.98 -24.79
CA ASP A 384 18.03 -36.42 -25.11
C ASP A 384 16.61 -37.01 -25.32
N GLY A 385 15.59 -36.14 -25.46
CA GLY A 385 14.20 -36.52 -25.63
C GLY A 385 13.47 -36.96 -24.36
N GLU A 386 14.00 -36.70 -23.15
CA GLU A 386 13.28 -37.04 -21.92
C GLU A 386 11.96 -36.25 -21.81
N THR A 387 10.87 -36.91 -21.42
CA THR A 387 9.61 -36.21 -21.17
C THR A 387 9.66 -35.55 -19.80
N LEU A 388 9.62 -34.22 -19.76
CA LEU A 388 9.62 -33.44 -18.52
C LEU A 388 8.20 -33.28 -17.96
N ALA A 389 7.20 -33.12 -18.84
CA ALA A 389 5.79 -33.04 -18.46
C ALA A 389 4.85 -33.29 -19.63
N ARG A 390 3.62 -33.72 -19.32
CA ARG A 390 2.49 -33.70 -20.25
C ARG A 390 1.29 -33.01 -19.63
N PHE A 391 0.67 -32.12 -20.38
CA PHE A 391 -0.64 -31.57 -20.04
C PHE A 391 -1.70 -32.26 -20.88
N LEU A 392 -2.76 -32.69 -20.20
CA LEU A 392 -3.92 -33.36 -20.76
C LEU A 392 -5.09 -32.40 -20.63
N ILE A 393 -5.76 -32.11 -21.74
CA ILE A 393 -6.89 -31.18 -21.78
C ILE A 393 -8.07 -31.89 -22.44
N ALA A 394 -9.25 -31.76 -21.83
CA ALA A 394 -10.48 -32.35 -22.32
C ALA A 394 -11.67 -31.43 -22.01
N SER A 395 -12.74 -31.55 -22.79
CA SER A 395 -14.04 -30.98 -22.43
C SER A 395 -14.78 -31.90 -21.46
N PHE A 396 -15.38 -31.33 -20.41
CA PHE A 396 -16.16 -32.03 -19.40
C PHE A 396 -17.47 -31.28 -19.13
N GLY A 397 -18.57 -31.74 -19.74
CA GLY A 397 -19.83 -31.00 -19.76
C GLY A 397 -19.66 -29.67 -20.49
N GLU A 398 -19.98 -28.56 -19.83
CA GLU A 398 -19.75 -27.20 -20.33
C GLU A 398 -18.38 -26.61 -19.94
N ALA A 399 -17.60 -27.33 -19.15
CA ALA A 399 -16.29 -26.88 -18.68
C ALA A 399 -15.14 -27.42 -19.53
N GLU A 400 -14.04 -26.67 -19.55
CA GLU A 400 -12.76 -27.11 -20.08
C GLU A 400 -11.87 -27.49 -18.91
N VAL A 401 -11.27 -28.68 -18.95
CA VAL A 401 -10.45 -29.19 -17.84
C VAL A 401 -9.02 -29.48 -18.28
N ILE A 402 -8.09 -29.31 -17.35
CA ILE A 402 -6.67 -29.57 -17.53
C ILE A 402 -6.10 -30.37 -16.37
N ASN A 403 -5.17 -31.26 -16.70
CA ASN A 403 -4.36 -32.01 -15.75
C ASN A 403 -2.92 -32.07 -16.23
N ARG A 404 -1.97 -32.08 -15.29
CA ARG A 404 -0.61 -32.53 -15.58
C ARG A 404 -0.56 -34.04 -15.34
N GLU A 405 -0.15 -34.81 -16.34
CA GLU A 405 -0.03 -36.27 -16.22
C GLU A 405 0.69 -36.68 -14.93
N GLY A 406 0.09 -37.63 -14.20
CA GLY A 406 0.56 -38.08 -12.88
C GLY A 406 0.19 -37.16 -11.70
N SER A 407 -0.41 -35.99 -11.95
CA SER A 407 -1.00 -35.15 -10.91
C SER A 407 -2.38 -35.68 -10.52
N ALA A 408 -2.66 -35.70 -9.23
CA ALA A 408 -3.99 -35.99 -8.71
C ALA A 408 -4.99 -34.85 -9.03
N LEU A 409 -4.50 -33.63 -9.21
CA LEU A 409 -5.37 -32.44 -9.33
C LEU A 409 -5.82 -32.22 -10.76
N VAL A 410 -7.13 -32.04 -10.94
CA VAL A 410 -7.76 -31.56 -12.16
C VAL A 410 -8.28 -30.15 -11.90
N TYR A 411 -8.03 -29.25 -12.86
CA TYR A 411 -8.48 -27.88 -12.81
C TYR A 411 -9.41 -27.57 -13.97
N THR A 412 -10.34 -26.65 -13.79
CA THR A 412 -10.93 -25.96 -14.94
C THR A 412 -9.92 -24.99 -15.54
N ILE A 413 -10.07 -24.70 -16.83
CA ILE A 413 -9.45 -23.58 -17.53
C ILE A 413 -10.52 -22.75 -18.21
N THR A 414 -10.21 -21.51 -18.54
CA THR A 414 -11.13 -20.66 -19.30
C THR A 414 -11.18 -21.09 -20.77
N SER A 415 -12.28 -20.77 -21.46
CA SER A 415 -12.36 -21.00 -22.91
C SER A 415 -11.28 -20.24 -23.69
N GLU A 416 -10.81 -19.11 -23.16
CA GLU A 416 -9.67 -18.36 -23.71
C GLU A 416 -8.37 -19.15 -23.59
N GLN A 417 -8.09 -19.73 -22.42
CA GLN A 417 -6.92 -20.60 -22.21
C GLN A 417 -6.98 -21.83 -23.12
N ARG A 418 -8.15 -22.49 -23.24
CA ARG A 418 -8.36 -23.62 -24.16
C ARG A 418 -8.07 -23.22 -25.61
N ARG A 419 -8.65 -22.12 -26.09
CA ARG A 419 -8.43 -21.63 -27.46
C ARG A 419 -6.97 -21.24 -27.72
N ALA A 420 -6.27 -20.71 -26.71
CA ALA A 420 -4.87 -20.36 -26.84
C ALA A 420 -3.95 -21.58 -27.06
N LEU A 421 -4.36 -22.76 -26.57
CA LEU A 421 -3.65 -24.02 -26.77
C LEU A 421 -3.79 -24.57 -28.21
N GLU A 422 -4.92 -24.28 -28.86
CA GLU A 422 -5.22 -24.76 -30.21
C GLU A 422 -4.35 -24.03 -31.24
N LYS A 423 -3.62 -24.82 -32.04
CA LYS A 423 -2.69 -24.32 -33.05
C LYS A 423 -2.68 -25.21 -34.28
N SER A 424 -2.36 -24.61 -35.40
CA SER A 424 -1.95 -25.24 -36.65
C SER A 424 -0.44 -25.03 -36.86
N VAL A 425 0.19 -25.84 -37.72
CA VAL A 425 1.61 -25.64 -38.07
C VAL A 425 1.85 -24.25 -38.67
N ALA A 426 0.85 -23.68 -39.35
CA ALA A 426 0.93 -22.35 -39.95
C ALA A 426 1.05 -21.22 -38.90
N ASP A 427 0.55 -21.43 -37.68
CA ASP A 427 0.68 -20.43 -36.60
C ASP A 427 2.13 -20.18 -36.18
N PHE A 428 3.04 -21.09 -36.53
CA PHE A 428 4.46 -21.03 -36.19
C PHE A 428 5.37 -20.68 -37.38
N ARG A 429 4.83 -20.43 -38.57
CA ARG A 429 5.60 -20.23 -39.81
C ARG A 429 5.59 -18.79 -40.29
#